data_AF-A0A4Y9ZVF0-F1
#
_entry.id   AF-A0A4Y9ZVF0-F1
#
_cell.length_a   1.000
_cell.length_b   1.000
_cell.length_c   1.000
_cell.angle_alpha   90.00
_cell.angle_beta   90.00
_cell.angle_gamma   90.00
#
_symmetry.space_group_name_H-M   'P 1'
#
loop_
_entity.id
_entity.type
_entity.pdbx_description
1 polymer ?
#
loop_
_entity_poly.entity_id
_entity_poly.type
_entity_poly.pdbx_seq_one_letter_code
_entity_poly.pdbx_strand_id
1 'polypeptide(L)'
;MVKSSVSVSCDQQKCKDFGPSFDDIDADVLLRTSDNIDFRVYKNILAKSSPFFRDMFSMPQPAEEKADSESTSRLPVINVSEHSRTLAMLLSMCYPLADEPGFSSLEDLCSVLAAAKKYDMERAYKTASRVFAESSFLTDRPAQAYGAVCRFGLEAEARRAARACLRKAMSLENLDEDIAFIDGPALHKLWRYHRRCGEEASWLAATAIVVANDENWQARNWWTSYMARAAAALKDRPCGDVVKAHDFLMPSVQVLPCPKCNPMIAESLLAFSQVFAREVERRIDQIELDISFKEKLYLSSDGYCA
;
A
#
# COMPACT_ATOMS: atom_id res chain seq x y z
N MET A 1 -11.53 -50.91 31.73
CA MET A 1 -11.84 -49.52 32.16
C MET A 1 -10.58 -48.90 32.72
N VAL A 2 -9.88 -48.09 31.93
CA VAL A 2 -8.78 -47.24 32.40
C VAL A 2 -9.10 -45.84 31.89
N LYS A 3 -9.49 -44.93 32.79
CA LYS A 3 -9.67 -43.51 32.46
C LYS A 3 -8.29 -42.87 32.52
N SER A 4 -7.74 -42.49 31.36
CA SER A 4 -6.57 -41.62 31.28
C SER A 4 -7.07 -40.18 31.25
N SER A 5 -6.94 -39.49 32.37
CA SER A 5 -7.12 -38.05 32.50
C SER A 5 -5.85 -37.35 32.03
N VAL A 6 -5.88 -36.81 30.82
CA VAL A 6 -4.88 -35.87 30.33
C VAL A 6 -5.23 -34.50 30.90
N SER A 7 -4.52 -34.10 31.95
CA SER A 7 -4.49 -32.73 32.43
C SER A 7 -3.76 -31.87 31.40
N VAL A 8 -4.50 -31.03 30.69
CA VAL A 8 -3.94 -29.98 29.83
C VAL A 8 -3.28 -28.95 30.73
N SER A 9 -1.95 -28.91 30.73
CA SER A 9 -1.15 -27.88 31.38
C SER A 9 -1.39 -26.55 30.66
N CYS A 10 -1.91 -25.57 31.39
CA CYS A 10 -2.00 -24.19 30.93
C CYS A 10 -0.58 -23.60 30.94
N ASP A 11 0.02 -23.41 29.76
CA ASP A 11 1.31 -22.74 29.63
C ASP A 11 1.20 -21.30 30.15
N GLN A 12 1.70 -21.07 31.36
CA GLN A 12 1.94 -19.74 31.90
C GLN A 12 3.19 -19.17 31.23
N GLN A 13 3.06 -18.74 29.97
CA GLN A 13 4.10 -17.94 29.32
C GLN A 13 4.28 -16.65 30.13
N LYS A 14 5.45 -16.46 30.73
CA LYS A 14 5.75 -15.31 31.60
C LYS A 14 5.68 -14.00 30.81
N CYS A 15 4.75 -13.12 31.16
CA CYS A 15 4.60 -11.80 30.56
C CYS A 15 5.83 -10.92 30.86
N LYS A 16 6.21 -10.06 29.91
CA LYS A 16 7.34 -9.13 30.03
C LYS A 16 6.84 -7.70 29.88
N ASP A 17 7.40 -6.77 30.64
CA ASP A 17 7.13 -5.34 30.46
C ASP A 17 7.81 -4.85 29.16
N PHE A 18 7.16 -3.92 28.44
CA PHE A 18 7.72 -3.33 27.22
C PHE A 18 9.01 -2.54 27.48
N GLY A 19 9.03 -1.74 28.56
CA GLY A 19 10.18 -0.93 28.95
C GLY A 19 9.96 0.58 28.75
N PRO A 20 11.06 1.36 28.59
CA PRO A 20 11.03 2.82 28.59
C PRO A 20 9.98 3.42 27.64
N SER A 21 9.30 4.48 28.09
CA SER A 21 8.14 5.16 27.46
C SER A 21 6.77 4.54 27.79
N PHE A 22 6.74 3.32 28.31
CA PHE A 22 5.53 2.63 28.76
C PHE A 22 5.80 1.84 30.05
N ASP A 23 6.61 2.41 30.93
CA ASP A 23 7.04 1.85 32.22
C ASP A 23 6.59 2.69 33.44
N ASP A 24 5.67 3.64 33.22
CA ASP A 24 5.17 4.56 34.25
C ASP A 24 4.53 3.81 35.43
N ILE A 25 5.02 4.09 36.64
CA ILE A 25 4.57 3.42 37.88
C ILE A 25 3.14 3.79 38.29
N ASP A 26 2.65 4.94 37.83
CA ASP A 26 1.33 5.50 38.13
C ASP A 26 0.30 5.23 37.02
N ALA A 27 0.65 4.43 36.01
CA ALA A 27 -0.30 3.93 35.02
C ALA A 27 -1.48 3.20 35.67
N ASP A 28 -2.67 3.35 35.10
CA ASP A 28 -3.93 2.85 35.67
C ASP A 28 -4.52 1.64 34.91
N VAL A 29 -3.83 1.19 33.85
CA VAL A 29 -4.19 0.00 33.06
C VAL A 29 -2.99 -0.59 32.33
N LEU A 30 -3.01 -1.91 32.14
CA LEU A 30 -2.05 -2.66 31.33
C LEU A 30 -2.70 -3.12 30.03
N LEU A 31 -2.10 -2.80 28.89
CA LEU A 31 -2.41 -3.48 27.63
C LEU A 31 -1.43 -4.63 27.42
N ARG A 32 -1.96 -5.84 27.26
CA ARG A 32 -1.17 -7.05 27.00
C ARG A 32 -1.30 -7.46 25.55
N THR A 33 -0.19 -7.54 24.86
CA THR A 33 -0.15 -7.89 23.43
C THR A 33 -0.21 -9.38 23.18
N SER A 34 -0.42 -9.77 21.92
CA SER A 34 -0.48 -11.19 21.52
C SER A 34 0.84 -11.94 21.71
N ASP A 35 1.96 -11.22 21.74
CA ASP A 35 3.30 -11.74 22.08
C ASP A 35 3.64 -11.63 23.58
N ASN A 36 2.64 -11.43 24.44
CA ASN A 36 2.74 -11.38 25.91
C ASN A 36 3.64 -10.26 26.45
N ILE A 37 3.60 -9.09 25.81
CA ILE A 37 4.27 -7.87 26.27
C ILE A 37 3.24 -6.93 26.90
N ASP A 38 3.56 -6.43 28.08
CA ASP A 38 2.72 -5.54 28.87
C ASP A 38 3.16 -4.08 28.69
N PHE A 39 2.20 -3.23 28.33
CA PHE A 39 2.36 -1.78 28.19
C PHE A 39 1.62 -1.09 29.35
N ARG A 40 2.33 -0.30 30.14
CA ARG A 40 1.73 0.58 31.15
C ARG A 40 1.25 1.85 30.47
N VAL A 41 -0.04 2.12 30.58
CA VAL A 41 -0.72 3.19 29.87
C VAL A 41 -1.80 3.82 30.76
N TYR A 42 -2.29 4.98 30.35
CA TYR A 42 -3.36 5.69 31.05
C TYR A 42 -4.70 5.59 30.30
N LYS A 43 -5.75 5.20 31.02
CA LYS A 43 -7.13 5.12 30.51
C LYS A 43 -7.60 6.45 29.93
N ASN A 44 -7.23 7.57 30.54
CA ASN A 44 -7.63 8.90 30.08
C ASN A 44 -7.09 9.22 28.67
N ILE A 45 -5.83 8.91 28.38
CA ILE A 45 -5.20 9.13 27.08
C ILE A 45 -5.85 8.19 26.06
N LEU A 46 -5.97 6.91 26.39
CA LEU A 46 -6.64 5.94 25.51
C LEU A 46 -8.09 6.35 25.20
N ALA A 47 -8.88 6.73 26.20
CA ALA A 47 -10.26 7.17 26.03
C ALA A 47 -10.41 8.47 25.22
N LYS A 48 -9.41 9.37 25.28
CA LYS A 48 -9.39 10.58 24.46
C LYS A 48 -8.99 10.29 23.02
N SER A 49 -8.12 9.31 22.80
CA SER A 49 -7.62 8.93 21.48
C SER A 49 -8.49 7.90 20.76
N SER A 50 -9.36 7.19 21.49
CA SER A 50 -10.17 6.07 20.98
C SER A 50 -11.56 6.07 21.63
N PRO A 51 -12.62 6.31 20.84
CA PRO A 51 -14.01 6.07 21.24
C PRO A 51 -14.24 4.64 21.70
N PHE A 52 -13.64 3.64 21.04
CA PHE A 52 -13.71 2.24 21.45
C PHE A 52 -13.27 2.04 22.91
N PHE A 53 -12.08 2.54 23.28
CA PHE A 53 -11.58 2.40 24.63
C PHE A 53 -12.38 3.23 25.64
N ARG A 54 -12.83 4.44 25.27
CA ARG A 54 -13.71 5.26 26.10
C ARG A 54 -14.98 4.50 26.48
N ASP A 55 -15.64 3.93 25.49
CA ASP A 55 -16.91 3.23 25.68
C ASP A 55 -16.67 1.93 26.47
N MET A 56 -15.58 1.20 26.18
CA MET A 56 -15.18 0.02 26.94
C MET A 56 -14.93 0.32 28.43
N PHE A 57 -14.25 1.41 28.76
CA PHE A 57 -14.00 1.80 30.15
C PHE A 57 -15.26 2.30 30.88
N SER A 58 -16.28 2.72 30.14
CA SER A 58 -17.56 3.17 30.71
C SER A 58 -18.50 2.04 31.11
N MET A 59 -18.22 0.80 30.66
CA MET A 59 -19.05 -0.36 30.97
C MET A 59 -18.92 -0.75 32.46
N PRO A 60 -20.04 -1.12 33.12
CA PRO A 60 -19.98 -1.65 34.48
C PRO A 60 -19.15 -2.93 34.52
N GLN A 61 -18.10 -2.96 35.33
CA GLN A 61 -17.38 -4.21 35.57
C GLN A 61 -18.19 -5.09 36.54
N PRO A 62 -18.23 -6.42 36.35
CA PRO A 62 -18.80 -7.34 37.34
C PRO A 62 -18.14 -7.05 38.68
N ALA A 63 -18.93 -6.92 39.74
CA ALA A 63 -18.40 -6.68 41.08
C ALA A 63 -17.38 -7.78 41.39
N GLU A 64 -16.10 -7.40 41.52
CA GLU A 64 -15.04 -8.31 41.94
C GLU A 64 -15.49 -8.96 43.25
N GLU A 65 -15.68 -10.29 43.24
CA GLU A 65 -15.77 -11.06 44.47
C GLU A 65 -14.52 -10.71 45.28
N LYS A 66 -14.75 -10.11 46.45
CA LYS A 66 -13.70 -9.67 47.37
C LYS A 66 -12.75 -10.84 47.63
N ALA A 67 -11.61 -10.84 46.93
CA ALA A 67 -10.49 -11.67 47.27
C ALA A 67 -9.86 -11.04 48.53
N ASP A 68 -10.08 -11.70 49.66
CA ASP A 68 -9.43 -11.40 50.93
C ASP A 68 -7.91 -11.40 50.77
N SER A 69 -7.27 -10.47 51.49
CA SER A 69 -5.85 -10.42 51.89
C SER A 69 -4.88 -9.61 51.00
N GLU A 70 -4.40 -8.51 51.59
CA GLU A 70 -3.06 -7.90 51.42
C GLU A 70 -2.63 -7.36 50.04
N SER A 71 -2.96 -6.08 49.82
CA SER A 71 -2.06 -5.05 49.27
C SER A 71 -1.13 -5.44 48.11
N THR A 72 -1.68 -5.52 46.91
CA THR A 72 -1.21 -4.73 45.75
C THR A 72 -2.42 -4.56 44.83
N SER A 73 -2.84 -3.33 44.55
CA SER A 73 -3.90 -3.10 43.55
C SER A 73 -3.35 -3.58 42.20
N ARG A 74 -3.69 -4.80 41.80
CA ARG A 74 -3.20 -5.38 40.56
C ARG A 74 -3.84 -4.59 39.43
N LEU A 75 -3.03 -3.87 38.65
CA LEU A 75 -3.53 -3.05 37.55
C LEU A 75 -4.41 -3.90 36.61
N PRO A 76 -5.58 -3.39 36.18
CA PRO A 76 -6.44 -4.13 35.27
C PRO A 76 -5.69 -4.41 33.96
N VAL A 77 -5.74 -5.65 33.49
CA VAL A 77 -5.06 -6.10 32.27
C VAL A 77 -6.08 -6.28 31.16
N ILE A 78 -5.82 -5.68 30.00
CA ILE A 78 -6.64 -5.80 28.80
C ILE A 78 -5.80 -6.44 27.71
N ASN A 79 -6.22 -7.62 27.26
CA ASN A 79 -5.56 -8.31 26.16
C ASN A 79 -5.94 -7.67 24.82
N VAL A 80 -4.95 -7.42 23.98
CA VAL A 80 -5.09 -6.93 22.60
C VAL A 80 -4.52 -7.96 21.63
N SER A 81 -4.98 -7.96 20.37
CA SER A 81 -4.52 -8.96 19.38
C SER A 81 -3.24 -8.56 18.66
N GLU A 82 -2.87 -7.29 18.76
CA GLU A 82 -1.75 -6.66 18.10
C GLU A 82 -0.44 -7.12 18.74
N HIS A 83 0.58 -7.29 17.91
CA HIS A 83 1.94 -7.52 18.38
C HIS A 83 2.48 -6.25 19.04
N SER A 84 3.37 -6.40 20.03
CA SER A 84 4.10 -5.30 20.70
C SER A 84 4.64 -4.23 19.76
N ARG A 85 5.24 -4.61 18.63
CA ARG A 85 5.72 -3.68 17.61
C ARG A 85 4.62 -2.77 17.07
N THR A 86 3.48 -3.34 16.65
CA THR A 86 2.33 -2.59 16.13
C THR A 86 1.73 -1.70 17.21
N LEU A 87 1.57 -2.22 18.42
CA LEU A 87 0.98 -1.46 19.53
C LEU A 87 1.88 -0.28 19.93
N ALA A 88 3.20 -0.46 19.98
CA ALA A 88 4.15 0.61 20.28
C ALA A 88 4.05 1.76 19.26
N MET A 89 4.02 1.45 17.97
CA MET A 89 3.85 2.45 16.90
C MET A 89 2.50 3.16 16.99
N LEU A 90 1.43 2.44 17.32
CA LEU A 90 0.10 3.03 17.46
C LEU A 90 0.03 3.97 18.68
N LEU A 91 0.56 3.53 19.81
CA LEU A 91 0.55 4.30 21.06
C LEU A 91 1.46 5.52 20.98
N SER A 92 2.61 5.47 20.29
CA SER A 92 3.46 6.65 20.13
C SER A 92 2.79 7.80 19.36
N MET A 93 1.77 7.52 18.55
CA MET A 93 0.93 8.56 17.92
C MET A 93 -0.10 9.18 18.87
N CYS A 94 -0.39 8.50 19.98
CA CYS A 94 -1.41 8.89 20.94
C CYS A 94 -0.79 9.56 22.18
N TYR A 95 0.45 9.22 22.50
CA TYR A 95 1.19 9.70 23.67
C TYR A 95 2.15 10.83 23.28
N PRO A 96 2.39 11.81 24.16
CA PRO A 96 3.36 12.88 23.92
C PRO A 96 4.80 12.39 24.12
N LEU A 97 5.23 11.42 23.30
CA LEU A 97 6.59 10.89 23.31
C LEU A 97 7.51 11.77 22.45
N ALA A 98 8.81 11.77 22.78
CA ALA A 98 9.81 12.57 22.07
C ALA A 98 10.08 12.07 20.64
N ASP A 99 9.98 10.76 20.43
CA ASP A 99 10.28 10.12 19.16
C ASP A 99 9.01 9.87 18.34
N GLU A 100 9.05 10.22 17.05
CA GLU A 100 8.00 9.84 16.10
C GLU A 100 8.06 8.33 15.77
N PRO A 101 6.92 7.68 15.46
CA PRO A 101 6.90 6.29 15.03
C PRO A 101 7.69 6.12 13.71
N GLY A 102 8.78 5.35 13.77
CA GLY A 102 9.46 4.86 12.58
C GLY A 102 8.73 3.66 11.98
N PHE A 103 8.40 3.73 10.70
CA PHE A 103 7.87 2.59 9.94
C PHE A 103 8.97 2.03 9.05
N SER A 104 9.32 0.77 9.24
CA SER A 104 10.40 0.14 8.45
C SER A 104 9.88 -0.61 7.22
N SER A 105 8.59 -0.92 7.19
CA SER A 105 8.02 -1.76 6.15
C SER A 105 6.55 -1.40 5.85
N LEU A 106 6.06 -1.91 4.71
CA LEU A 106 4.66 -1.75 4.32
C LEU A 106 3.73 -2.48 5.30
N GLU A 107 4.17 -3.63 5.80
CA GLU A 107 3.43 -4.48 6.74
C GLU A 107 3.27 -3.80 8.10
N ASP A 108 4.28 -3.04 8.56
CA ASP A 108 4.17 -2.17 9.74
C ASP A 108 3.03 -1.15 9.56
N LEU A 109 3.03 -0.42 8.44
CA LEU A 109 1.99 0.57 8.12
C LEU A 109 0.60 -0.06 8.05
N CYS A 110 0.46 -1.19 7.34
CA CYS A 110 -0.79 -1.91 7.24
C CYS A 110 -1.31 -2.38 8.60
N SER A 111 -0.42 -2.89 9.46
CA SER A 111 -0.78 -3.35 10.79
C SER A 111 -1.26 -2.21 11.67
N VAL A 112 -0.58 -1.05 11.61
CA VAL A 112 -0.97 0.14 12.38
C VAL A 112 -2.27 0.74 11.84
N LEU A 113 -2.46 0.83 10.52
CA LEU A 113 -3.73 1.29 9.94
C LEU A 113 -4.90 0.38 10.33
N ALA A 114 -4.68 -0.95 10.33
CA ALA A 114 -5.69 -1.91 10.77
C ALA A 114 -6.03 -1.75 12.25
N ALA A 115 -5.02 -1.62 13.12
CA ALA A 115 -5.22 -1.41 14.55
C ALA A 115 -5.88 -0.06 14.86
N ALA A 116 -5.45 1.01 14.20
CA ALA A 116 -6.04 2.34 14.34
C ALA A 116 -7.52 2.33 13.95
N LYS A 117 -7.87 1.66 12.84
CA LYS A 117 -9.27 1.49 12.43
C LYS A 117 -10.06 0.63 13.42
N LYS A 118 -9.50 -0.49 13.88
CA LYS A 118 -10.12 -1.40 14.86
C LYS A 118 -10.45 -0.70 16.18
N TYR A 119 -9.54 0.15 16.65
CA TYR A 119 -9.69 0.89 17.89
C TYR A 119 -10.29 2.28 17.70
N ASP A 120 -10.79 2.61 16.51
CA ASP A 120 -11.37 3.92 16.20
C ASP A 120 -10.44 5.11 16.58
N MET A 121 -9.14 4.94 16.34
CA MET A 121 -8.11 5.94 16.62
C MET A 121 -7.88 6.84 15.39
N GLU A 122 -8.83 7.73 15.13
CA GLU A 122 -8.87 8.58 13.94
C GLU A 122 -7.57 9.39 13.69
N ARG A 123 -6.98 9.97 14.74
CA ARG A 123 -5.72 10.73 14.62
C ARG A 123 -4.56 9.83 14.21
N ALA A 124 -4.45 8.64 14.79
CA ALA A 124 -3.40 7.68 14.45
C ALA A 124 -3.60 7.17 13.01
N TYR A 125 -4.85 6.89 12.62
CA TYR A 125 -5.20 6.48 11.26
C TYR A 125 -4.78 7.52 10.21
N LYS A 126 -5.12 8.81 10.44
CA LYS A 126 -4.70 9.92 9.57
C LYS A 126 -3.19 10.07 9.51
N THR A 127 -2.51 9.94 10.65
CA THR A 127 -1.05 10.05 10.73
C THR A 127 -0.36 8.95 9.92
N ALA A 128 -0.75 7.69 10.15
CA ALA A 128 -0.23 6.55 9.41
C ALA A 128 -0.56 6.64 7.90
N SER A 129 -1.74 7.12 7.55
CA SER A 129 -2.15 7.34 6.15
C SER A 129 -1.28 8.38 5.45
N ARG A 130 -0.93 9.48 6.14
CA ARG A 130 0.01 10.49 5.63
C ARG A 130 1.41 9.90 5.44
N VAL A 131 1.91 9.15 6.41
CA VAL A 131 3.23 8.51 6.29
C VAL A 131 3.25 7.52 5.12
N PHE A 132 2.18 6.73 4.95
CA PHE A 132 2.03 5.87 3.78
C PHE A 132 2.10 6.70 2.48
N ALA A 133 1.34 7.79 2.41
CA ALA A 133 1.24 8.65 1.24
C ALA A 133 2.57 9.32 0.84
N GLU A 134 3.47 9.52 1.80
CA GLU A 134 4.81 10.12 1.64
C GLU A 134 5.91 9.05 1.46
N SER A 135 5.60 7.78 1.69
CA SER A 135 6.55 6.68 1.57
C SER A 135 6.92 6.35 0.11
N SER A 136 8.10 5.77 -0.09
CA SER A 136 8.53 5.25 -1.39
C SER A 136 7.82 3.94 -1.78
N PHE A 137 7.01 3.34 -0.91
CA PHE A 137 6.31 2.08 -1.21
C PHE A 137 5.38 2.22 -2.43
N LEU A 138 4.80 3.40 -2.65
CA LEU A 138 3.96 3.69 -3.81
C LEU A 138 4.72 3.61 -5.15
N THR A 139 6.05 3.77 -5.14
CA THR A 139 6.89 3.70 -6.33
C THR A 139 7.68 2.41 -6.42
N ASP A 140 8.18 1.91 -5.29
CA ASP A 140 9.12 0.79 -5.24
C ASP A 140 8.38 -0.56 -5.34
N ARG A 141 7.24 -0.68 -4.66
CA ARG A 141 6.37 -1.87 -4.64
C ARG A 141 4.91 -1.49 -4.95
N PRO A 142 4.63 -0.95 -6.15
CA PRO A 142 3.35 -0.31 -6.44
C PRO A 142 2.15 -1.26 -6.41
N ALA A 143 2.33 -2.54 -6.78
CA ALA A 143 1.27 -3.53 -6.74
C ALA A 143 0.87 -3.88 -5.30
N GLN A 144 1.85 -4.14 -4.43
CA GLN A 144 1.59 -4.35 -2.99
C GLN A 144 0.95 -3.12 -2.34
N ALA A 145 1.51 -1.93 -2.64
CA ALA A 145 1.00 -0.68 -2.12
C ALA A 145 -0.45 -0.46 -2.56
N TYR A 146 -0.78 -0.73 -3.83
CA TYR A 146 -2.15 -0.66 -4.36
C TYR A 146 -3.12 -1.55 -3.59
N GLY A 147 -2.75 -2.82 -3.33
CA GLY A 147 -3.57 -3.73 -2.54
C GLY A 147 -3.82 -3.23 -1.12
N ALA A 148 -2.77 -2.76 -0.46
CA ALA A 148 -2.84 -2.18 0.88
C ALA A 148 -3.79 -0.96 0.94
N VAL A 149 -3.57 0.04 0.08
CA VAL A 149 -4.37 1.28 0.09
C VAL A 149 -5.83 1.04 -0.29
N CYS A 150 -6.11 0.04 -1.14
CA CYS A 150 -7.48 -0.37 -1.44
C CYS A 150 -8.20 -0.92 -0.20
N ARG A 151 -7.51 -1.72 0.63
CA ARG A 151 -8.07 -2.28 1.87
C ARG A 151 -8.44 -1.19 2.89
N PHE A 152 -7.70 -0.10 2.90
CA PHE A 152 -7.91 1.04 3.80
C PHE A 152 -8.76 2.15 3.18
N GLY A 153 -9.16 2.05 1.90
CA GLY A 153 -9.97 3.07 1.24
C GLY A 153 -9.22 4.39 1.01
N LEU A 154 -7.89 4.34 0.88
CA LEU A 154 -7.05 5.51 0.58
C LEU A 154 -7.03 5.74 -0.93
N GLU A 155 -8.05 6.44 -1.44
CA GLU A 155 -8.32 6.51 -2.88
C GLU A 155 -7.24 7.23 -3.69
N ALA A 156 -6.75 8.37 -3.21
CA ALA A 156 -5.71 9.13 -3.91
C ALA A 156 -4.42 8.29 -4.04
N GLU A 157 -4.05 7.58 -2.97
CA GLU A 157 -2.91 6.68 -2.92
C GLU A 157 -3.12 5.47 -3.85
N ALA A 158 -4.32 4.90 -3.91
CA ALA A 158 -4.68 3.82 -4.82
C ALA A 158 -4.48 4.23 -6.29
N ARG A 159 -4.91 5.44 -6.67
CA ARG A 159 -4.69 5.97 -8.03
C ARG A 159 -3.20 6.12 -8.33
N ARG A 160 -2.41 6.66 -7.39
CA ARG A 160 -0.95 6.82 -7.54
C ARG A 160 -0.24 5.47 -7.70
N ALA A 161 -0.56 4.49 -6.84
CA ALA A 161 0.00 3.15 -6.91
C ALA A 161 -0.36 2.44 -8.21
N ALA A 162 -1.64 2.47 -8.62
CA ALA A 162 -2.08 1.90 -9.89
C ALA A 162 -1.38 2.52 -11.10
N ARG A 163 -1.16 3.85 -11.08
CA ARG A 163 -0.39 4.53 -12.13
C ARG A 163 1.06 4.06 -12.15
N ALA A 164 1.69 3.87 -11.00
CA ALA A 164 3.05 3.35 -10.92
C ALA A 164 3.16 1.90 -11.44
N CYS A 165 2.11 1.08 -11.33
CA CYS A 165 2.07 -0.27 -11.91
C CYS A 165 2.20 -0.29 -13.45
N LEU A 166 1.91 0.81 -14.16
CA LEU A 166 1.99 0.87 -15.62
C LEU A 166 3.41 0.72 -16.18
N ARG A 167 4.44 0.88 -15.33
CA ARG A 167 5.86 0.76 -15.72
C ARG A 167 6.27 -0.68 -16.07
N LYS A 168 5.53 -1.68 -15.56
CA LYS A 168 5.76 -3.10 -15.81
C LYS A 168 4.54 -3.72 -16.50
N ALA A 169 4.76 -4.84 -17.18
CA ALA A 169 3.65 -5.57 -17.77
C ALA A 169 2.82 -6.24 -16.68
N MET A 170 1.49 -6.18 -16.81
CA MET A 170 0.56 -6.79 -15.86
C MET A 170 0.45 -8.30 -16.13
N SER A 171 1.52 -9.05 -15.81
CA SER A 171 1.60 -10.49 -15.94
C SER A 171 1.77 -11.17 -14.58
N LEU A 172 1.50 -12.47 -14.50
CA LEU A 172 1.65 -13.23 -13.25
C LEU A 172 3.12 -13.26 -12.80
N GLU A 173 4.06 -13.30 -13.74
CA GLU A 173 5.50 -13.32 -13.45
C GLU A 173 6.00 -11.98 -12.90
N ASN A 174 5.40 -10.86 -13.32
CA ASN A 174 5.79 -9.54 -12.81
C ASN A 174 5.10 -9.18 -11.50
N LEU A 175 3.92 -9.77 -11.22
CA LEU A 175 3.22 -9.59 -9.95
C LEU A 175 3.78 -10.52 -8.89
N ASP A 176 4.03 -11.79 -9.20
CA ASP A 176 4.64 -12.78 -8.31
C ASP A 176 4.03 -12.76 -6.89
N GLU A 177 4.85 -12.55 -5.85
CA GLU A 177 4.42 -12.46 -4.45
C GLU A 177 3.49 -11.28 -4.17
N ASP A 178 3.49 -10.23 -5.01
CA ASP A 178 2.66 -9.04 -4.83
C ASP A 178 1.16 -9.35 -4.96
N ILE A 179 0.81 -10.43 -5.66
CA ILE A 179 -0.59 -10.87 -5.83
C ILE A 179 -1.24 -11.12 -4.47
N ALA A 180 -0.50 -11.63 -3.48
CA ALA A 180 -1.01 -11.93 -2.15
C ALA A 180 -1.51 -10.69 -1.38
N PHE A 181 -1.06 -9.49 -1.78
CA PHE A 181 -1.45 -8.23 -1.15
C PHE A 181 -2.73 -7.62 -1.74
N ILE A 182 -3.22 -8.15 -2.87
CA ILE A 182 -4.34 -7.57 -3.62
C ILE A 182 -5.51 -8.55 -3.61
N ASP A 183 -6.67 -8.10 -3.14
CA ASP A 183 -7.87 -8.93 -3.26
C ASP A 183 -8.32 -9.07 -4.73
N GLY A 184 -9.08 -10.13 -5.03
CA GLY A 184 -9.52 -10.42 -6.40
C GLY A 184 -10.24 -9.24 -7.09
N PRO A 185 -11.20 -8.56 -6.44
CA PRO A 185 -11.86 -7.39 -6.99
C PRO A 185 -10.91 -6.21 -7.29
N ALA A 186 -9.98 -5.90 -6.39
CA ALA A 186 -9.00 -4.83 -6.59
C ALA A 186 -8.02 -5.18 -7.71
N LEU A 187 -7.59 -6.44 -7.79
CA LEU A 187 -6.72 -6.93 -8.86
C LEU A 187 -7.40 -6.82 -10.22
N HIS A 188 -8.67 -7.21 -10.33
CA HIS A 188 -9.44 -7.08 -11.57
C HIS A 188 -9.59 -5.61 -12.00
N LYS A 189 -9.81 -4.69 -11.05
CA LYS A 189 -9.85 -3.24 -11.33
C LYS A 189 -8.51 -2.72 -11.83
N LEU A 190 -7.41 -3.11 -11.17
CA LEU A 190 -6.05 -2.73 -11.57
C LEU A 190 -5.71 -3.26 -12.96
N TRP A 191 -6.01 -4.53 -13.23
CA TRP A 191 -5.81 -5.15 -14.54
C TRP A 191 -6.59 -4.45 -15.63
N ARG A 192 -7.87 -4.14 -15.40
CA ARG A 192 -8.71 -3.42 -16.38
C ARG A 192 -8.17 -2.02 -16.65
N TYR A 193 -7.76 -1.31 -15.60
CA TYR A 193 -7.14 0.01 -15.72
C TYR A 193 -5.86 -0.06 -16.56
N HIS A 194 -4.95 -0.98 -16.23
CA HIS A 194 -3.71 -1.18 -16.97
C HIS A 194 -3.97 -1.51 -18.45
N ARG A 195 -4.90 -2.43 -18.73
CA ARG A 195 -5.29 -2.78 -20.11
C ARG A 195 -5.81 -1.58 -20.90
N ARG A 196 -6.69 -0.77 -20.31
CA ARG A 196 -7.23 0.44 -20.96
C ARG A 196 -6.12 1.45 -21.27
N CYS A 197 -5.17 1.62 -20.35
CA CYS A 197 -4.00 2.46 -20.56
C CYS A 197 -3.12 1.93 -21.70
N GLY A 198 -2.89 0.61 -21.73
CA GLY A 198 -2.16 -0.07 -22.79
C GLY A 198 -2.80 0.10 -24.17
N GLU A 199 -4.11 -0.11 -24.25
CA GLU A 199 -4.88 0.04 -25.49
C GLU A 199 -4.82 1.48 -26.02
N GLU A 200 -5.02 2.48 -25.16
CA GLU A 200 -4.97 3.89 -25.55
C GLU A 200 -3.57 4.31 -26.01
N ALA A 201 -2.53 3.99 -25.22
CA ALA A 201 -1.17 4.37 -25.55
C ALA A 201 -0.67 3.67 -26.83
N SER A 202 -1.05 2.40 -27.02
CA SER A 202 -0.78 1.64 -28.25
C SER A 202 -1.49 2.24 -29.46
N TRP A 203 -2.77 2.59 -29.31
CA TRP A 203 -3.58 3.18 -30.37
C TRP A 203 -3.05 4.56 -30.80
N LEU A 204 -2.64 5.39 -29.85
CA LEU A 204 -2.01 6.69 -30.12
C LEU A 204 -0.78 6.53 -31.02
N ALA A 205 0.09 5.58 -30.71
CA ALA A 205 1.29 5.30 -31.49
C ALA A 205 0.96 4.78 -32.91
N ALA A 206 0.00 3.86 -33.02
CA ALA A 206 -0.41 3.29 -34.31
C ALA A 206 -1.08 4.34 -35.22
N THR A 207 -1.94 5.19 -34.66
CA THR A 207 -2.65 6.23 -35.40
C THR A 207 -1.71 7.29 -35.96
N ALA A 208 -0.64 7.63 -35.23
CA ALA A 208 0.37 8.55 -35.73
C ALA A 208 1.01 8.07 -37.05
N ILE A 209 1.19 6.76 -37.24
CA ILE A 209 1.69 6.20 -38.50
C ILE A 209 0.70 6.46 -39.65
N VAL A 210 -0.59 6.26 -39.40
CA VAL A 210 -1.64 6.49 -40.40
C VAL A 210 -1.71 7.97 -40.77
N VAL A 211 -1.63 8.88 -39.80
CA VAL A 211 -1.71 10.33 -40.05
C VAL A 211 -0.47 10.85 -40.78
N ALA A 212 0.71 10.29 -40.50
CA ALA A 212 1.97 10.72 -41.11
C ALA A 212 2.20 10.14 -42.53
N ASN A 213 1.30 9.30 -43.04
CA ASN A 213 1.38 8.69 -44.36
C ASN A 213 0.07 8.93 -45.12
N ASP A 214 0.10 9.70 -46.20
CA ASP A 214 -1.03 9.93 -47.08
C ASP A 214 -0.65 9.67 -48.56
N GLU A 215 -1.54 10.04 -49.48
CA GLU A 215 -1.32 9.85 -50.93
C GLU A 215 -0.11 10.63 -51.46
N ASN A 216 0.31 11.70 -50.78
CA ASN A 216 1.33 12.64 -51.24
C ASN A 216 2.61 12.63 -50.38
N TRP A 217 2.55 12.14 -49.15
CA TRP A 217 3.66 12.14 -48.22
C TRP A 217 3.78 10.81 -47.47
N GLN A 218 5.01 10.30 -47.37
CA GLN A 218 5.32 9.09 -46.61
C GLN A 218 6.43 9.40 -45.60
N ALA A 219 6.16 9.13 -44.34
CA ALA A 219 7.13 9.20 -43.27
C ALA A 219 8.28 8.20 -43.51
N ARG A 220 9.48 8.57 -43.05
CA ARG A 220 10.67 7.74 -43.23
C ARG A 220 10.56 6.41 -42.47
N ASN A 221 11.12 5.35 -43.05
CA ASN A 221 11.07 3.99 -42.49
C ASN A 221 11.59 3.87 -41.05
N TRP A 222 12.64 4.61 -40.68
CA TRP A 222 13.17 4.58 -39.31
C TRP A 222 12.15 5.08 -38.28
N TRP A 223 11.30 6.02 -38.67
CA TRP A 223 10.27 6.62 -37.81
C TRP A 223 9.03 5.72 -37.75
N THR A 224 8.55 5.20 -38.89
CA THR A 224 7.42 4.27 -38.89
C THR A 224 7.76 2.98 -38.12
N SER A 225 9.00 2.49 -38.25
CA SER A 225 9.49 1.36 -37.45
C SER A 225 9.58 1.67 -35.96
N TYR A 226 10.01 2.88 -35.59
CA TYR A 226 9.98 3.35 -34.20
C TYR A 226 8.56 3.34 -33.64
N MET A 227 7.60 3.95 -34.35
CA MET A 227 6.22 4.06 -33.90
C MET A 227 5.53 2.69 -33.81
N ALA A 228 5.83 1.76 -34.73
CA ALA A 228 5.30 0.41 -34.69
C ALA A 228 5.81 -0.36 -33.45
N ARG A 229 7.11 -0.26 -33.14
CA ARG A 229 7.65 -0.81 -31.88
C ARG A 229 7.04 -0.13 -30.67
N ALA A 230 6.80 1.19 -30.74
CA ALA A 230 6.22 1.96 -29.64
C ALA A 230 4.80 1.50 -29.34
N ALA A 231 3.99 1.29 -30.38
CA ALA A 231 2.64 0.75 -30.27
C ALA A 231 2.63 -0.62 -29.56
N ALA A 232 3.55 -1.51 -29.92
CA ALA A 232 3.67 -2.82 -29.28
C ALA A 232 4.11 -2.69 -27.81
N ALA A 233 5.17 -1.93 -27.53
CA ALA A 233 5.73 -1.82 -26.18
C ALA A 233 4.79 -1.08 -25.20
N LEU A 234 4.08 -0.07 -25.67
CA LEU A 234 3.11 0.69 -24.87
C LEU A 234 1.87 -0.12 -24.52
N LYS A 235 1.52 -1.13 -25.33
CA LYS A 235 0.41 -2.04 -25.02
C LYS A 235 0.66 -2.82 -23.73
N ASP A 236 1.91 -3.23 -23.51
CA ASP A 236 2.31 -4.00 -22.32
C ASP A 236 2.78 -3.10 -21.18
N ARG A 237 3.44 -1.97 -21.48
CA ARG A 237 3.97 -1.02 -20.50
C ARG A 237 3.53 0.39 -20.87
N PRO A 238 2.30 0.80 -20.52
CA PRO A 238 1.77 2.12 -20.88
C PRO A 238 2.41 3.21 -20.03
N CYS A 239 3.62 3.61 -20.40
CA CYS A 239 4.39 4.64 -19.73
C CYS A 239 5.28 5.36 -20.74
N GLY A 240 5.33 6.69 -20.68
CA GLY A 240 6.16 7.52 -21.55
C GLY A 240 7.66 7.23 -21.41
N ASP A 241 8.10 6.67 -20.27
CA ASP A 241 9.49 6.26 -20.07
C ASP A 241 9.92 5.15 -21.05
N VAL A 242 8.97 4.32 -21.50
CA VAL A 242 9.25 3.21 -22.43
C VAL A 242 9.75 3.73 -23.78
N VAL A 243 9.12 4.79 -24.30
CA VAL A 243 9.39 5.27 -25.66
C VAL A 243 10.62 6.17 -25.73
N LYS A 244 11.11 6.67 -24.59
CA LYS A 244 12.32 7.50 -24.51
C LYS A 244 13.56 6.73 -24.04
N ALA A 245 13.41 5.45 -23.67
CA ALA A 245 14.51 4.61 -23.21
C ALA A 245 15.58 4.42 -24.31
N HIS A 246 16.86 4.49 -23.94
CA HIS A 246 17.97 4.41 -24.90
C HIS A 246 17.88 3.17 -25.80
N ASP A 247 17.78 1.99 -25.19
CA ASP A 247 17.69 0.71 -25.91
C ASP A 247 16.48 0.62 -26.84
N PHE A 248 15.44 1.41 -26.55
CA PHE A 248 14.25 1.50 -27.38
C PHE A 248 14.44 2.38 -28.62
N LEU A 249 15.20 3.48 -28.48
CA LEU A 249 15.54 4.41 -29.56
C LEU A 249 16.58 3.84 -30.53
N MET A 250 17.58 3.13 -29.99
CA MET A 250 18.77 2.68 -30.74
C MET A 250 18.49 1.91 -32.04
N PRO A 251 17.49 1.00 -32.12
CA PRO A 251 17.21 0.28 -33.35
C PRO A 251 16.79 1.18 -34.52
N SER A 252 16.26 2.40 -34.27
CA SER A 252 15.94 3.34 -35.36
C SER A 252 17.15 4.13 -35.85
N VAL A 253 18.16 4.28 -35.00
CA VAL A 253 19.38 5.03 -35.29
C VAL A 253 20.38 4.17 -36.07
N GLN A 254 20.49 2.89 -35.70
CA GLN A 254 21.44 1.94 -36.30
C GLN A 254 21.09 1.50 -37.74
N VAL A 255 19.85 1.69 -38.18
CA VAL A 255 19.39 1.29 -39.53
C VAL A 255 19.99 2.19 -40.62
N LEU A 256 20.61 3.34 -40.27
CA LEU A 256 21.16 4.29 -41.24
C LEU A 256 22.70 4.33 -41.20
N PRO A 257 23.39 3.81 -42.23
CA PRO A 257 24.84 3.74 -42.27
C PRO A 257 25.53 5.09 -42.59
N CYS A 258 24.78 6.18 -42.81
CA CYS A 258 25.35 7.48 -43.17
C CYS A 258 25.95 8.19 -41.93
N PRO A 259 27.28 8.44 -41.89
CA PRO A 259 27.94 9.05 -40.72
C PRO A 259 27.48 10.48 -40.40
N LYS A 260 26.94 11.20 -41.39
CA LYS A 260 26.43 12.57 -41.22
C LYS A 260 24.97 12.62 -40.78
N CYS A 261 24.13 11.72 -41.30
CA CYS A 261 22.70 11.72 -40.98
C CYS A 261 22.41 11.07 -39.63
N ASN A 262 23.23 10.11 -39.21
CA ASN A 262 23.00 9.31 -38.02
C ASN A 262 22.96 10.16 -36.72
N PRO A 263 23.91 11.08 -36.44
CA PRO A 263 23.82 11.97 -35.28
C PRO A 263 22.58 12.85 -35.27
N MET A 264 22.23 13.42 -36.43
CA MET A 264 21.05 14.29 -36.57
C MET A 264 19.73 13.55 -36.32
N ILE A 265 19.66 12.28 -36.72
CA ILE A 265 18.48 11.44 -36.50
C ILE A 265 18.39 11.01 -35.05
N ALA A 266 19.51 10.68 -34.41
CA ALA A 266 19.54 10.38 -32.98
C ALA A 266 19.02 11.56 -32.16
N GLU A 267 19.48 12.78 -32.45
CA GLU A 267 19.02 14.01 -31.79
C GLU A 267 17.54 14.29 -32.06
N SER A 268 17.12 14.22 -33.33
CA SER A 268 15.71 14.46 -33.72
C SER A 268 14.76 13.43 -33.11
N LEU A 269 15.17 12.15 -33.07
CA LEU A 269 14.38 11.08 -32.48
C LEU A 269 14.28 11.22 -30.96
N LEU A 270 15.36 11.63 -30.29
CA LEU A 270 15.34 11.90 -28.85
C LEU A 270 14.41 13.08 -28.53
N ALA A 271 14.51 14.19 -29.27
CA ALA A 271 13.63 15.34 -29.08
C ALA A 271 12.15 14.95 -29.31
N PHE A 272 11.89 14.18 -30.38
CA PHE A 272 10.55 13.67 -30.66
C PHE A 272 10.03 12.73 -29.58
N SER A 273 10.85 11.78 -29.10
CA SER A 273 10.42 10.80 -28.09
C SER A 273 10.06 11.47 -26.76
N GLN A 274 10.69 12.59 -26.40
CA GLN A 274 10.29 13.39 -25.24
C GLN A 274 8.90 14.02 -25.41
N VAL A 275 8.60 14.57 -26.59
CA VAL A 275 7.27 15.14 -26.90
C VAL A 275 6.23 14.02 -26.90
N PHE A 276 6.54 12.90 -27.55
CA PHE A 276 5.65 11.76 -27.63
C PHE A 276 5.38 11.13 -26.27
N ALA A 277 6.39 10.98 -25.42
CA ALA A 277 6.23 10.51 -24.05
C ALA A 277 5.27 11.38 -23.24
N ARG A 278 5.35 12.71 -23.37
CA ARG A 278 4.41 13.63 -22.70
C ARG A 278 2.97 13.44 -23.19
N GLU A 279 2.78 13.21 -24.48
CA GLU A 279 1.45 12.97 -25.04
C GLU A 279 0.87 11.62 -24.59
N VAL A 280 1.72 10.58 -24.50
CA VAL A 280 1.35 9.29 -23.89
C VAL A 280 0.86 9.50 -22.46
N GLU A 281 1.64 10.19 -21.61
CA GLU A 281 1.24 10.45 -20.22
C GLU A 281 -0.07 11.25 -20.15
N ARG A 282 -0.22 12.29 -20.99
CA ARG A 282 -1.44 13.13 -21.04
C ARG A 282 -2.68 12.31 -21.41
N ARG A 283 -2.56 11.34 -22.32
CA ARG A 283 -3.67 10.45 -22.71
C ARG A 283 -4.01 9.45 -21.60
N ILE A 284 -3.00 8.89 -20.95
CA ILE A 284 -3.20 7.96 -19.83
C ILE A 284 -3.83 8.68 -18.63
N ASP A 285 -3.49 9.95 -18.37
CA ASP A 285 -4.10 10.77 -17.30
C ASP A 285 -5.61 10.96 -17.45
N GLN A 286 -6.16 10.80 -18.65
CA GLN A 286 -7.61 10.87 -18.90
C GLN A 286 -8.32 9.54 -18.61
N ILE A 287 -7.57 8.47 -18.35
CA ILE A 287 -8.14 7.15 -18.07
C ILE A 287 -8.36 7.03 -16.57
N GLU A 288 -9.63 6.99 -16.18
CA GLU A 288 -9.98 6.83 -14.79
C GLU A 288 -9.89 5.37 -14.34
N LEU A 289 -9.25 5.19 -13.19
CA LEU A 289 -9.37 3.98 -12.38
C LEU A 289 -10.73 3.98 -11.67
N ASP A 290 -11.51 2.92 -11.90
CA ASP A 290 -12.83 2.70 -11.29
C ASP A 290 -12.70 2.14 -9.86
N ILE A 291 -12.39 3.02 -8.93
CA ILE A 291 -12.36 2.75 -7.50
C ILE A 291 -13.36 3.65 -6.78
N SER A 292 -14.54 3.11 -6.47
CA SER A 292 -15.46 3.70 -5.50
C SER A 292 -15.34 2.90 -4.21
N PHE A 293 -14.65 3.45 -3.21
CA PHE A 293 -14.74 2.98 -1.84
C PHE A 293 -15.99 3.61 -1.23
N LYS A 294 -17.18 3.10 -1.61
CA LYS A 294 -18.34 3.36 -0.77
C LYS A 294 -17.98 2.85 0.62
N GLU A 295 -18.04 3.71 1.63
CA GLU A 295 -17.95 3.32 3.03
C GLU A 295 -18.89 2.14 3.24
N LYS A 296 -18.34 0.92 3.20
CA LYS A 296 -19.02 -0.23 3.72
C LYS A 296 -19.01 -0.01 5.23
N LEU A 297 -20.04 0.66 5.74
CA LEU A 297 -20.44 0.57 7.13
C LEU A 297 -20.45 -0.93 7.46
N TYR A 298 -19.48 -1.36 8.25
CA TYR A 298 -19.26 -2.77 8.57
C TYR A 298 -20.41 -3.28 9.43
N LEU A 299 -21.13 -4.26 8.91
CA LEU A 299 -21.57 -5.40 9.71
C LEU A 299 -21.13 -6.66 8.95
N SER A 300 -19.96 -7.16 9.31
CA SER A 300 -19.69 -8.59 9.25
C SER A 300 -18.75 -8.92 10.41
N SER A 301 -19.38 -9.27 11.53
CA SER A 301 -18.92 -10.41 12.32
C SER A 301 -18.79 -11.62 11.40
N ASP A 302 -17.94 -12.57 11.79
CA ASP A 302 -17.53 -13.76 11.04
C ASP A 302 -16.35 -13.43 10.09
N GLY A 303 -15.12 -13.85 10.35
CA GLY A 303 -14.70 -15.12 10.93
C GLY A 303 -14.33 -16.06 9.79
N TYR A 304 -13.03 -16.30 9.63
CA TYR A 304 -12.36 -17.18 8.66
C TYR A 304 -12.25 -16.66 7.21
N CYS A 305 -11.03 -16.76 6.66
CA CYS A 305 -10.76 -17.81 5.68
C CYS A 305 -9.25 -18.10 5.59
N ALA A 306 -9.00 -19.40 5.41
CA ALA A 306 -7.77 -20.00 4.93
C ALA A 306 -7.48 -19.61 3.46
#